data_AF-A0A535CB91-F1
#
_entry.id   AF-A0A535CB91-F1
#
_cell.length_a   1.000
_cell.length_b   1.000
_cell.length_c   1.000
_cell.angle_alpha   90.00
_cell.angle_beta   90.00
_cell.angle_gamma   90.00
#
_symmetry.space_group_name_H-M   'P 1'
#
loop_
_entity.id
_entity.type
_entity.pdbx_description
1 polymer ?
#
loop_
_entity_poly.entity_id
_entity_poly.type
_entity_poly.pdbx_seq_one_letter_code
_entity_poly.pdbx_strand_id
1 'polypeptide(L)'
;MKDYGYFGPDSITWKIGSEAVITLGGSRAVLMQLAHPLVAVGVSAHSSYMTDPFGRSARTFILGQMLAFGSRATAHKAARTINRLHTHVYGTLPEQAGDYIKGTPYKAR
;
A
#
# COMPACT_ATOMS: atom_id res chain seq x y z
N MET A 1 -18.61 20.21 -15.44
CA MET A 1 -18.39 18.76 -15.63
C MET A 1 -17.77 18.20 -14.36
N LYS A 2 -18.25 17.05 -13.84
CA LYS A 2 -17.75 16.47 -12.59
C LYS A 2 -16.33 15.93 -12.78
N ASP A 3 -15.40 16.29 -11.90
CA ASP A 3 -14.03 15.74 -11.91
C ASP A 3 -14.02 14.34 -11.26
N TYR A 4 -13.95 13.31 -12.10
CA TYR A 4 -13.83 11.91 -11.68
C TYR A 4 -12.39 11.48 -11.38
N GLY A 5 -11.41 12.38 -11.48
CA GLY A 5 -10.01 12.04 -11.27
C GLY A 5 -9.34 11.49 -12.52
N TYR A 6 -8.57 10.42 -12.32
CA TYR A 6 -7.82 9.74 -13.38
C TYR A 6 -8.61 8.61 -14.03
N PHE A 7 -9.56 8.02 -13.30
CA PHE A 7 -10.37 6.91 -13.74
C PHE A 7 -11.83 7.36 -13.66
N GLY A 8 -12.52 7.45 -14.79
CA GLY A 8 -13.95 7.73 -14.82
C GLY A 8 -14.78 6.44 -14.75
N PRO A 9 -16.11 6.54 -14.55
CA PRO A 9 -17.02 5.39 -14.50
C PRO A 9 -16.93 4.44 -15.71
N ASP A 10 -16.54 4.96 -16.87
CA ASP A 10 -16.39 4.16 -18.09
C ASP A 10 -15.09 3.33 -18.15
N SER A 11 -14.11 3.66 -17.30
CA SER A 11 -12.81 2.98 -17.26
C SER A 11 -12.88 1.60 -16.62
N ILE A 12 -12.02 0.68 -17.06
CA ILE A 12 -11.90 -0.66 -16.49
C ILE A 12 -11.50 -0.60 -15.01
N THR A 13 -10.57 0.30 -14.64
CA THR A 13 -10.15 0.49 -13.26
C THR A 13 -11.32 0.82 -12.35
N TRP A 14 -12.23 1.69 -12.78
CA TRP A 14 -13.41 2.04 -12.01
C TRP A 14 -14.37 0.86 -11.89
N LYS A 15 -14.74 0.26 -13.02
CA LYS A 15 -15.72 -0.85 -13.08
C LYS A 15 -15.28 -2.05 -12.25
N ILE A 16 -14.02 -2.47 -12.38
CA ILE A 16 -13.50 -3.62 -11.62
C ILE A 16 -13.23 -3.21 -10.17
N GLY A 17 -12.61 -2.05 -9.93
CA GLY A 17 -12.22 -1.62 -8.60
C GLY A 17 -13.40 -1.40 -7.65
N SER A 18 -14.61 -1.15 -8.17
CA SER A 18 -15.83 -1.01 -7.37
C SER A 18 -16.41 -2.34 -6.89
N GLU A 19 -15.95 -3.47 -7.42
CA GLU A 19 -16.45 -4.78 -7.04
C GLU A 19 -15.95 -5.20 -5.65
N ALA A 20 -16.85 -5.66 -4.78
CA ALA A 20 -16.50 -6.05 -3.41
C ALA A 20 -15.45 -7.18 -3.36
N VAL A 21 -15.41 -8.04 -4.38
CA VAL A 21 -14.43 -9.14 -4.52
C VAL A 21 -12.98 -8.64 -4.60
N ILE A 22 -12.75 -7.41 -5.08
CA ILE A 22 -11.40 -6.82 -5.12
C ILE A 22 -10.83 -6.65 -3.71
N THR A 23 -11.69 -6.38 -2.72
CA THR A 23 -11.27 -6.30 -1.31
C THR A 23 -10.70 -7.63 -0.83
N LEU A 24 -11.29 -8.77 -1.24
CA LEU A 24 -10.76 -10.10 -0.91
C LEU A 24 -9.40 -10.36 -1.58
N GLY A 25 -9.24 -9.90 -2.83
CA GLY A 25 -7.96 -9.92 -3.53
C GLY A 25 -6.87 -9.11 -2.81
N GLY A 26 -7.24 -7.97 -2.22
CA GLY A 26 -6.35 -7.13 -1.42
C GLY A 26 -5.75 -7.87 -0.22
N SER A 27 -6.57 -8.58 0.56
CA SER A 27 -6.09 -9.36 1.71
C SER A 27 -5.08 -10.43 1.31
N ARG A 28 -5.34 -11.15 0.21
CA ARG A 28 -4.39 -12.14 -0.34
C ARG A 28 -3.08 -11.47 -0.79
N ALA A 29 -3.16 -10.34 -1.48
CA ALA A 29 -1.98 -9.62 -1.94
C ALA A 29 -1.10 -9.16 -0.77
N VAL A 30 -1.69 -8.72 0.34
CA VAL A 30 -0.94 -8.36 1.56
C VAL A 30 -0.18 -9.55 2.13
N LEU A 31 -0.81 -10.73 2.20
CA LEU A 31 -0.11 -11.94 2.66
C LEU A 31 1.07 -12.30 1.75
N MET A 32 0.88 -12.18 0.43
CA MET A 32 1.97 -12.41 -0.53
C MET A 32 3.10 -11.37 -0.41
N GLN A 33 2.77 -10.11 -0.13
CA GLN A 33 3.77 -9.07 0.13
C GLN A 33 4.55 -9.34 1.42
N LEU A 34 3.87 -9.74 2.49
CA LEU A 34 4.50 -10.07 3.78
C LEU A 34 5.33 -11.35 3.73
N ALA A 35 5.13 -12.23 2.74
CA ALA A 35 6.00 -13.38 2.49
C ALA A 35 7.41 -12.96 1.99
N HIS A 36 7.59 -11.71 1.54
CA HIS A 36 8.88 -11.19 1.13
C HIS A 36 9.65 -10.64 2.35
N PRO A 37 10.84 -11.18 2.71
CA PRO A 37 11.52 -10.81 3.97
C PRO A 37 11.79 -9.31 4.14
N LEU A 38 12.24 -8.63 3.08
CA LEU A 38 12.51 -7.19 3.11
C LEU A 38 11.23 -6.35 3.33
N VAL A 39 10.08 -6.81 2.84
CA VAL A 39 8.79 -6.14 3.06
C VAL A 39 8.31 -6.41 4.48
N ALA A 40 8.41 -7.66 4.95
CA ALA A 40 8.02 -8.04 6.30
C ALA A 40 8.75 -7.21 7.38
N VAL A 41 10.08 -7.10 7.27
CA VAL A 41 10.87 -6.28 8.21
C VAL A 41 10.57 -4.79 8.08
N GLY A 42 10.33 -4.29 6.86
CA GLY A 42 9.95 -2.90 6.63
C GLY A 42 8.60 -2.57 7.29
N VAL A 43 7.64 -3.48 7.18
CA VAL A 43 6.32 -3.32 7.83
C VAL A 43 6.42 -3.44 9.35
N SER A 44 7.19 -4.40 9.88
CA SER A 44 7.31 -4.59 11.33
C SER A 44 8.04 -3.42 12.01
N ALA A 45 9.07 -2.86 11.37
CA ALA A 45 9.86 -1.77 11.92
C ALA A 45 9.21 -0.38 11.77
N HIS A 46 8.45 -0.15 10.70
CA HIS A 46 7.98 1.20 10.31
C HIS A 46 6.46 1.34 10.25
N SER A 47 5.69 0.36 10.73
CA SER A 47 4.24 0.39 10.67
C SER A 47 3.58 0.06 12.00
N SER A 48 2.40 0.65 12.23
CA SER A 48 1.51 0.24 13.31
C SER A 48 0.78 -1.07 13.02
N TYR A 49 1.18 -1.85 12.01
CA TYR A 49 0.42 -3.03 11.57
C TYR A 49 0.32 -4.10 12.66
N MET A 50 1.38 -4.28 13.46
CA MET A 50 1.39 -5.27 14.54
C MET A 50 0.54 -4.85 15.76
N THR A 51 0.36 -3.56 15.98
CA THR A 51 -0.38 -3.02 17.14
C THR A 51 -1.81 -2.58 16.80
N ASP A 52 -2.07 -2.22 15.54
CA ASP A 52 -3.35 -1.79 14.98
C ASP A 52 -3.50 -2.29 13.52
N PRO A 53 -3.69 -3.60 13.30
CA PRO A 53 -3.77 -4.18 11.96
C PRO A 53 -4.99 -3.69 11.18
N PHE A 54 -6.16 -3.62 11.83
CA PHE A 54 -7.40 -3.20 11.17
C PHE A 54 -7.41 -1.71 10.85
N GLY A 55 -7.00 -0.85 11.79
CA GLY A 55 -6.92 0.59 11.54
C GLY A 55 -5.85 0.93 10.51
N ARG A 56 -4.70 0.25 10.52
CA ARG A 56 -3.66 0.43 9.49
C ARG A 56 -4.16 0.01 8.10
N SER A 57 -4.89 -1.10 8.02
CA SER A 57 -5.49 -1.58 6.78
C SER A 57 -6.54 -0.62 6.25
N ALA A 58 -7.43 -0.11 7.11
CA ALA A 58 -8.43 0.90 6.74
C ALA A 58 -7.79 2.18 6.18
N ARG A 59 -6.74 2.71 6.83
CA ARG A 59 -5.99 3.89 6.34
C ARG A 59 -5.37 3.65 4.96
N THR A 60 -4.83 2.45 4.73
CA THR A 60 -4.25 2.06 3.44
C THR A 60 -5.31 1.97 2.36
N PHE A 61 -6.44 1.33 2.67
CA PHE A 61 -7.58 1.20 1.75
C PHE A 61 -8.14 2.57 1.35
N ILE A 62 -8.34 3.48 2.30
CA ILE A 62 -8.81 4.85 2.02
C ILE A 62 -7.89 5.58 1.05
N LEU A 63 -6.57 5.49 1.22
CA LEU A 63 -5.61 6.10 0.29
C LEU A 63 -5.70 5.48 -1.12
N GLY A 64 -5.90 4.16 -1.22
CA GLY A 64 -6.16 3.47 -2.49
C GLY A 64 -7.44 3.94 -3.17
N GLN A 65 -8.54 4.03 -2.41
CA GLN A 65 -9.83 4.54 -2.89
C GLN A 65 -9.70 5.99 -3.39
N MET A 66 -8.95 6.83 -2.69
CA MET A 66 -8.68 8.21 -3.10
C MET A 66 -7.92 8.30 -4.43
N LEU A 67 -7.02 7.34 -4.72
CA LEU A 67 -6.31 7.26 -6.00
C LEU A 67 -7.22 6.81 -7.14
N ALA A 68 -8.09 5.83 -6.89
CA ALA A 68 -8.92 5.19 -7.90
C ALA A 68 -10.21 5.96 -8.22
N PHE A 69 -10.86 6.54 -7.20
CA PHE A 69 -12.21 7.10 -7.29
C PHE A 69 -12.30 8.58 -6.92
N GLY A 70 -11.22 9.16 -6.39
CA GLY A 70 -11.18 10.57 -6.00
C GLY A 70 -10.97 11.51 -7.18
N SER A 71 -11.33 12.78 -7.01
CA SER A 71 -10.93 13.87 -7.93
C SER A 71 -9.42 13.92 -8.11
N ARG A 72 -8.91 14.62 -9.14
CA ARG A 72 -7.44 14.67 -9.38
C ARG A 72 -6.68 15.25 -8.18
N ALA A 73 -7.26 16.27 -7.55
CA ALA A 73 -6.72 16.86 -6.32
C ALA A 73 -6.68 15.85 -5.15
N THR A 74 -7.70 15.01 -5.03
CA THR A 74 -7.79 13.95 -4.01
C THR A 74 -6.75 12.85 -4.26
N ALA A 75 -6.65 12.37 -5.50
CA ALA A 75 -5.65 11.39 -5.90
C ALA A 75 -4.22 11.91 -5.66
N HIS A 76 -3.94 13.16 -6.01
CA HIS A 76 -2.66 13.81 -5.74
C HIS A 76 -2.35 13.92 -4.24
N LYS A 77 -3.34 14.25 -3.42
CA LYS A 77 -3.17 14.29 -1.95
C LYS A 77 -2.82 12.91 -1.41
N ALA A 78 -3.49 11.86 -1.88
CA ALA A 78 -3.20 10.48 -1.49
C ALA A 78 -1.78 10.08 -1.92
N ALA A 79 -1.41 10.31 -3.18
CA ALA A 79 -0.08 10.01 -3.70
C ALA A 79 1.03 10.73 -2.90
N ARG A 80 0.88 12.03 -2.62
CA ARG A 80 1.84 12.78 -1.78
C ARG A 80 1.93 12.21 -0.37
N THR A 81 0.81 11.79 0.20
CA THR A 81 0.78 11.21 1.55
C THR A 81 1.52 9.87 1.58
N ILE A 82 1.26 8.98 0.62
CA ILE A 82 1.94 7.69 0.48
C ILE A 82 3.45 7.91 0.30
N ASN A 83 3.83 8.77 -0.65
CA ASN A 83 5.24 9.06 -0.93
C ASN A 83 5.97 9.58 0.31
N ARG A 84 5.37 10.54 1.04
CA ARG A 84 5.94 11.06 2.28
C ARG A 84 6.08 10.00 3.37
N LEU A 85 5.12 9.07 3.48
CA LEU A 85 5.26 7.98 4.45
C LEU A 85 6.40 7.03 4.05
N HIS A 86 6.49 6.68 2.76
CA HIS A 86 7.52 5.77 2.24
C HIS A 86 8.95 6.34 2.31
N THR A 87 9.14 7.66 2.38
CA THR A 87 10.50 8.23 2.56
C THR A 87 11.14 7.86 3.90
N HIS A 88 10.35 7.45 4.89
CA HIS A 88 10.83 7.07 6.21
C HIS A 88 11.04 5.55 6.35
N VAL A 89 10.73 4.77 5.32
CA VAL A 89 10.81 3.30 5.36
C VAL A 89 12.08 2.85 4.66
N TYR A 90 13.14 2.70 5.44
CA TYR A 90 14.44 2.18 5.00
C TYR A 90 15.16 1.50 6.17
N GLY A 91 16.12 0.63 5.84
CA GLY A 91 16.92 -0.07 6.84
C GLY A 91 17.68 -1.24 6.24
N THR A 92 18.09 -2.17 7.10
CA THR A 92 18.79 -3.41 6.72
C THR A 92 18.15 -4.61 7.39
N LEU A 93 18.19 -5.76 6.73
CA LEU A 93 17.68 -7.00 7.28
C LEU A 93 18.52 -7.44 8.51
N PRO A 94 17.93 -7.67 9.69
CA PRO A 94 18.67 -7.94 10.92
C PRO A 94 19.28 -9.35 11.00
N GLU A 95 18.70 -10.30 10.28
CA GLU A 95 19.09 -11.71 10.24
C GLU A 95 18.91 -12.30 8.84
N GLN A 96 19.48 -13.47 8.56
CA GLN A 96 19.28 -14.12 7.26
C GLN A 96 17.85 -14.66 7.14
N ALA A 97 17.22 -14.46 5.98
CA ALA A 97 15.87 -14.96 5.70
C ALA A 97 15.74 -15.42 4.25
N GLY A 98 15.67 -16.73 4.03
CA GLY A 98 15.73 -17.33 2.70
C GLY A 98 17.03 -16.95 1.98
N ASP A 99 16.91 -16.45 0.75
CA ASP A 99 18.04 -16.00 -0.07
C ASP A 99 18.60 -14.62 0.34
N TYR A 100 17.94 -13.92 1.27
CA TYR A 100 18.37 -12.60 1.74
C TYR A 100 19.32 -12.74 2.92
N ILE A 101 20.56 -12.29 2.73
CA ILE A 101 21.59 -12.32 3.77
C ILE A 101 21.37 -11.22 4.81
N LYS A 102 21.89 -11.44 6.03
CA LYS A 102 21.94 -10.40 7.05
C LYS A 102 22.63 -9.14 6.49
N GLY A 103 22.04 -7.98 6.76
CA GLY A 103 22.54 -6.69 6.29
C GLY A 103 22.04 -6.27 4.90
N THR A 104 21.25 -7.10 4.19
CA THR A 104 20.65 -6.68 2.91
C THR A 104 19.82 -5.40 3.11
N PRO A 105 20.06 -4.32 2.34
CA PRO A 105 19.33 -3.07 2.48
C PRO A 105 17.91 -3.17 1.91
N TYR A 106 16.98 -2.44 2.51
CA TYR A 106 15.64 -2.25 1.99
C TYR A 106 15.25 -0.77 2.03
N LYS A 107 14.39 -0.36 1.10
CA LYS A 107 13.78 0.97 1.05
C LYS A 107 12.45 0.92 0.28
N ALA A 108 11.47 1.72 0.69
CA ALA A 108 10.16 1.77 0.02
C ALA A 108 10.08 2.74 -1.18
N ARG A 109 11.23 3.28 -1.63
CA ARG A 109 11.35 4.25 -2.73
C ARG A 109 12.46 3.88 -3.70
#